data_AF-A0A1G9QK57-F1
#
_entry.id   AF-A0A1G9QK57-F1
#
_cell.length_a   1.000
_cell.length_b   1.000
_cell.length_c   1.000
_cell.angle_alpha   90.00
_cell.angle_beta   90.00
_cell.angle_gamma   90.00
#
_symmetry.space_group_name_H-M   'P 1'
#
loop_
_entity.id
_entity.type
_entity.pdbx_description
1 polymer ?
#
loop_
_entity_poly.entity_id
_entity_poly.type
_entity_poly.pdbx_seq_one_letter_code
_entity_poly.pdbx_strand_id
1 'polypeptide(L)'
;MEDTRLDIMEHVLRKMQDVQHSQQALVEKIASIQVELFDHPDKDLETFLERILSTTSQGADLMNEAVEKFEMKVNAEEQGGNRAE
;
A
#
# COMPACT_ATOMS: atom_id res chain seq x y z
N MET A 1 11.01 1.96 28.98
CA MET A 1 10.81 0.54 28.65
C MET A 1 11.39 0.36 27.27
N GLU A 2 12.16 -0.70 27.04
CA GLU A 2 12.70 -1.02 25.72
C GLU A 2 11.59 -1.72 24.94
N ASP A 3 11.31 -1.26 23.73
CA ASP A 3 10.22 -1.83 22.91
C ASP A 3 10.51 -3.31 22.63
N THR A 4 9.51 -4.17 22.78
CA THR A 4 9.67 -5.57 22.44
C THR A 4 9.81 -5.73 20.93
N ARG A 5 10.37 -6.86 20.50
CA ARG A 5 10.44 -7.19 19.08
C ARG A 5 9.06 -7.14 18.42
N LEU A 6 8.00 -7.56 19.12
CA LEU A 6 6.62 -7.52 18.63
C LEU A 6 6.14 -6.08 18.45
N ASP A 7 6.39 -5.19 19.43
CA ASP A 7 6.02 -3.77 19.35
C ASP A 7 6.61 -3.09 18.11
N ILE A 8 7.89 -3.37 17.83
CA ILE A 8 8.59 -2.84 16.64
C ILE A 8 7.94 -3.39 15.37
N MET A 9 7.65 -4.68 15.32
CA MET A 9 7.04 -5.32 14.15
C MET A 9 5.64 -4.75 13.87
N GLU A 10 4.78 -4.60 14.89
CA GLU A 10 3.48 -3.96 14.71
C GLU A 10 3.58 -2.51 14.24
N HIS A 11 4.53 -1.76 14.79
CA HIS A 11 4.74 -0.37 14.38
C HIS A 11 5.19 -0.25 12.92
N VAL A 12 6.04 -1.18 12.46
CA VAL A 12 6.39 -1.28 11.02
C VAL A 12 5.17 -1.65 10.19
N LEU A 13 4.37 -2.63 10.62
CA LEU A 13 3.15 -3.04 9.90
C LEU A 13 2.18 -1.87 9.73
N ARG A 14 1.94 -1.08 10.78
CA ARG A 14 1.09 0.12 10.72
C ARG A 14 1.58 1.13 9.67
N LYS A 15 2.89 1.37 9.59
CA LYS A 15 3.48 2.24 8.55
C LYS A 15 3.32 1.66 7.15
N MET A 16 3.44 0.35 7.00
CA MET A 16 3.21 -0.31 5.71
C MET A 16 1.76 -0.18 5.26
N GLN A 17 0.80 -0.35 6.17
CA GLN A 17 -0.64 -0.16 5.89
C GLN A 17 -0.97 1.29 5.53
N ASP A 18 -0.32 2.28 6.15
CA ASP A 18 -0.48 3.70 5.77
C ASP A 18 -0.01 3.98 4.34
N VAL A 19 1.13 3.40 3.94
CA VAL A 19 1.62 3.48 2.55
C VAL A 19 0.66 2.77 1.59
N GLN A 20 0.13 1.60 1.96
CA GLN A 20 -0.86 0.85 1.18
C GLN A 20 -2.12 1.70 0.90
N HIS A 21 -2.69 2.33 1.93
CA HIS A 21 -3.84 3.22 1.77
C HIS A 21 -3.50 4.43 0.88
N SER A 22 -2.30 4.99 1.02
CA SER A 22 -1.84 6.09 0.17
C SER A 22 -1.73 5.69 -1.29
N GLN A 23 -1.28 4.47 -1.60
CA GLN A 23 -1.24 3.95 -2.97
C GLN A 23 -2.64 3.78 -3.57
N GLN A 24 -3.61 3.25 -2.83
CA GLN A 24 -5.01 3.18 -3.29
C GLN A 24 -5.57 4.57 -3.60
N ALA A 25 -5.35 5.54 -2.70
CA ALA A 25 -5.79 6.91 -2.92
C ALA A 25 -5.15 7.56 -4.15
N LEU A 26 -3.89 7.23 -4.46
CA LEU A 26 -3.21 7.69 -5.67
C LEU A 26 -3.86 7.11 -6.93
N VAL A 27 -4.13 5.80 -6.97
CA VAL A 27 -4.83 5.13 -8.09
C VAL A 27 -6.16 5.80 -8.38
N GLU A 28 -6.98 6.01 -7.36
CA GLU A 28 -8.31 6.65 -7.50
C GLU A 28 -8.21 8.08 -8.06
N LYS A 29 -7.26 8.88 -7.57
CA LYS A 29 -7.06 10.25 -8.02
C LYS A 29 -6.61 10.32 -9.48
N ILE A 30 -5.69 9.45 -9.89
CA ILE A 30 -5.24 9.41 -11.29
C ILE A 30 -6.37 8.99 -12.21
N ALA A 31 -7.16 7.97 -11.81
CA ALA A 31 -8.34 7.55 -12.57
C ALA A 31 -9.37 8.68 -12.70
N SER A 32 -9.62 9.46 -11.64
CA SER A 32 -10.50 10.64 -11.69
C SER A 32 -10.01 11.67 -12.70
N ILE A 33 -8.70 11.98 -12.70
CA ILE A 33 -8.12 12.94 -13.65
C ILE A 33 -8.29 12.45 -15.09
N GLN A 34 -8.10 11.15 -15.35
CA GLN A 34 -8.35 10.57 -16.68
C GLN A 34 -9.82 10.72 -17.11
N VAL A 35 -10.76 10.55 -16.18
CA VAL A 35 -12.19 10.75 -16.46
C VAL A 35 -12.48 12.21 -16.81
N GLU A 36 -11.93 13.16 -16.05
CA GLU A 36 -12.06 14.60 -16.34
C GLU A 36 -11.44 14.98 -17.69
N LEU A 37 -10.36 14.30 -18.09
CA LEU A 37 -9.68 14.55 -19.35
C LEU A 37 -10.50 14.14 -20.58
N PHE A 38 -11.52 13.28 -20.43
CA PHE A 38 -12.41 12.93 -21.55
C PHE A 38 -13.17 14.15 -22.10
N ASP A 39 -13.47 15.14 -21.26
CA ASP A 39 -14.15 16.37 -21.68
C ASP A 39 -13.18 17.35 -22.38
N HIS A 40 -11.87 17.19 -22.16
CA HIS A 40 -10.81 18.05 -22.69
C HIS A 40 -9.60 17.21 -23.18
N PRO A 41 -9.72 16.51 -24.31
CA PRO A 41 -8.73 15.52 -24.72
C PRO A 41 -7.36 16.13 -25.01
N ASP A 42 -6.35 15.64 -24.31
CA ASP A 42 -4.93 15.91 -24.55
C ASP A 42 -4.19 14.55 -24.60
N LYS A 43 -3.82 14.14 -25.80
CA LYS A 43 -3.23 12.81 -26.07
C LYS A 43 -1.90 12.58 -25.36
N ASP A 44 -1.10 13.63 -25.20
CA ASP A 44 0.19 13.52 -24.52
C ASP A 44 -0.06 13.30 -23.03
N LEU A 45 -0.98 14.07 -22.44
CA LEU A 45 -1.37 13.93 -21.05
C LEU A 45 -2.05 12.58 -20.76
N GLU A 46 -2.96 12.11 -21.62
CA GLU A 46 -3.58 10.78 -21.53
C GLU A 46 -2.53 9.68 -21.47
N THR A 47 -1.56 9.72 -22.38
CA THR A 47 -0.46 8.73 -22.43
C THR A 47 0.37 8.74 -21.14
N PHE A 48 0.64 9.91 -20.58
CA PHE A 48 1.36 10.00 -19.30
C PHE A 48 0.51 9.48 -18.14
N LEU A 49 -0.77 9.84 -18.05
CA LEU A 49 -1.66 9.40 -16.98
C LEU A 49 -1.88 7.88 -17.00
N GLU A 50 -2.01 7.26 -18.18
CA GLU A 50 -2.08 5.80 -18.30
C GLU A 50 -0.83 5.10 -17.75
N ARG A 51 0.36 5.64 -18.08
CA ARG A 51 1.63 5.11 -17.58
C ARG A 51 1.77 5.28 -16.06
N ILE A 52 1.36 6.43 -15.53
CA ILE A 52 1.36 6.68 -14.08
C ILE A 52 0.38 5.73 -13.40
N LEU A 53 -0.87 5.63 -13.87
CA LEU A 53 -1.88 4.73 -13.31
C LEU A 53 -1.39 3.28 -13.29
N SER A 54 -0.85 2.79 -14.40
CA SER A 54 -0.31 1.43 -14.48
C SER A 54 0.81 1.20 -13.48
N THR A 55 1.74 2.15 -13.36
CA THR A 55 2.87 2.06 -12.42
C THR A 55 2.39 2.11 -10.96
N THR A 56 1.45 3.01 -10.65
CA THR A 56 0.87 3.13 -9.31
C THR A 56 0.09 1.88 -8.94
N SER A 57 -0.72 1.33 -9.84
CA SER A 57 -1.45 0.07 -9.60
C SER A 57 -0.51 -1.10 -9.34
N GLN A 58 0.55 -1.26 -10.13
CA GLN A 58 1.58 -2.28 -9.88
C GLN A 58 2.26 -2.08 -8.51
N GLY A 59 2.56 -0.83 -8.15
CA GLY A 59 3.10 -0.50 -6.83
C GLY A 59 2.14 -0.83 -5.69
N ALA A 60 0.84 -0.55 -5.88
CA ALA A 60 -0.21 -0.89 -4.92
C ALA A 60 -0.32 -2.40 -4.72
N ASP A 61 -0.29 -3.19 -5.80
CA ASP A 61 -0.34 -4.65 -5.74
C ASP A 61 0.87 -5.23 -4.99
N LEU A 62 2.08 -4.74 -5.30
CA LEU A 62 3.30 -5.14 -4.59
C LEU A 62 3.25 -4.76 -3.10
N MET A 63 2.69 -3.59 -2.78
CA MET A 63 2.53 -3.15 -1.39
C MET A 63 1.52 -4.02 -0.65
N ASN A 64 0.39 -4.39 -1.28
CA ASN A 64 -0.61 -5.30 -0.72
C ASN A 64 0.03 -6.65 -0.36
N GLU A 65 0.78 -7.25 -1.30
CA GLU A 65 1.47 -8.52 -1.07
C GLU A 65 2.51 -8.43 0.06
N ALA A 66 3.23 -7.31 0.14
CA ALA A 66 4.22 -7.07 1.19
C ALA A 66 3.57 -6.90 2.57
N VAL A 67 2.45 -6.18 2.66
CA VAL A 67 1.66 -6.02 3.90
C VAL A 67 1.17 -7.39 4.36
N GLU A 68 0.51 -8.16 3.49
CA GLU A 68 -0.06 -9.47 3.84
C GLU A 68 1.03 -10.42 4.36
N LYS A 69 2.14 -10.53 3.65
CA LYS A 69 3.28 -11.38 4.05
C LYS A 69 3.88 -10.95 5.39
N PHE A 70 3.90 -9.66 5.68
CA PHE A 70 4.46 -9.17 6.93
C PHE A 70 3.47 -9.33 8.09
N GLU A 71 2.19 -9.05 7.88
CA GLU A 71 1.11 -9.29 8.83
C GLU A 71 1.05 -10.75 9.29
N MET A 72 1.18 -11.71 8.37
CA MET A 72 1.29 -13.13 8.72
C MET A 72 2.46 -13.42 9.68
N LYS A 73 3.59 -12.72 9.52
CA LYS A 73 4.75 -12.88 10.43
C LYS A 73 4.50 -12.25 11.79
N VAL A 74 3.84 -11.08 11.84
CA VAL A 74 3.44 -10.44 13.11
C VAL A 74 2.50 -11.37 13.88
N ASN A 75 1.46 -11.87 13.21
CA ASN A 75 0.46 -12.76 13.82
C ASN A 75 1.09 -14.06 14.34
N ALA A 76 2.07 -14.63 13.61
CA ALA A 76 2.79 -15.82 14.05
C ALA A 76 3.66 -15.55 15.29
N GLU A 77 4.31 -14.39 15.36
CA GLU A 77 5.12 -13.97 16.51
C GLU A 77 4.24 -13.75 17.75
N GLU A 78 3.10 -13.08 17.59
CA GLU A 78 2.11 -12.84 18.65
C GLU A 78 1.57 -14.17 19.22
N GLN A 79 1.17 -15.11 18.35
CA GLN A 79 0.67 -16.43 18.78
C GLN A 79 1.77 -17.33 19.38
N GLY A 80 3.02 -17.16 18.94
CA GLY A 80 4.18 -17.86 19.50
C GLY A 80 4.54 -17.36 20.90
N GLY A 81 4.45 -16.04 21.14
CA GLY A 81 4.61 -15.44 22.46
C GLY A 81 3.54 -15.89 23.45
N ASN A 82 2.28 -15.95 23.01
CA ASN A 82 1.13 -16.32 23.84
C ASN A 82 1.08 -17.80 24.26
N ARG A 83 1.97 -18.66 23.73
CA ARG A 83 2.13 -20.07 24.13
C ARG A 83 3.30 -20.30 25.09
N ALA A 84 4.17 -19.31 25.27
CA ALA A 84 5.37 -19.39 26.11
C ALA A 84 5.17 -18.78 27.51
N GLU A 85 4.03 -18.13 27.74
CA GLU A 85 3.52 -17.65 29.04
C GLU A 85 2.49 -18.62 29.63
#